data_AF-A0A932W777-F1
#
_entry.id   AF-A0A932W777-F1
#
_cell.length_a   1.000
_cell.length_b   1.000
_cell.length_c   1.000
_cell.angle_alpha   90.00
_cell.angle_beta   90.00
_cell.angle_gamma   90.00
#
_symmetry.space_group_name_H-M   'P 1'
#
loop_
_entity.id
_entity.type
_entity.pdbx_description
1 polymer ?
#
loop_
_entity_poly.entity_id
_entity_poly.type
_entity_poly.pdbx_seq_one_letter_code
_entity_poly.pdbx_strand_id
1 'polypeptide(L)' 'MKWQELMRRLADLANARGVEMTTVEGGSHTKITIGSARTTVPRHAEVNELTARGILRHVETALAGTESGNAE' A
#
# COMPACT_ATOMS: atom_id res chain seq x y z
N MET A 1 -2.42 2.73 14.73
CA MET A 1 -3.26 3.34 13.67
C MET A 1 -4.40 2.38 13.33
N LYS A 2 -5.63 2.87 13.16
CA LYS A 2 -6.76 2.01 12.74
C LYS A 2 -6.57 1.54 11.31
N TRP A 3 -6.89 0.27 11.03
CA TRP A 3 -6.81 -0.31 9.69
C TRP A 3 -7.59 0.50 8.64
N GLN A 4 -8.78 0.97 9.00
CA GLN A 4 -9.60 1.83 8.13
C GLN A 4 -8.90 3.12 7.75
N GLU A 5 -8.16 3.72 8.68
CA GLU A 5 -7.41 4.95 8.41
C GLU A 5 -6.23 4.66 7.47
N LEU A 6 -5.56 3.51 7.63
CA LEU A 6 -4.46 3.12 6.75
C LEU A 6 -4.97 2.92 5.33
N MET A 7 -6.09 2.22 5.16
CA MET A 7 -6.72 2.08 3.85
C MET A 7 -7.14 3.41 3.25
N ARG A 8 -7.70 4.34 4.06
CA ARG A 8 -8.07 5.67 3.55
C ARG A 8 -6.86 6.42 3.03
N ARG A 9 -5.72 6.38 3.72
CA ARG A 9 -4.48 7.02 3.26
C ARG A 9 -3.90 6.35 2.02
N LEU A 10 -3.98 5.02 1.92
CA LEU A 10 -3.55 4.29 0.72
C LEU A 10 -4.40 4.62 -0.49
N ALA A 11 -5.73 4.71 -0.32
CA ALA A 11 -6.64 5.10 -1.38
C ALA A 11 -6.42 6.54 -1.83
N ASP A 12 -6.18 7.46 -0.89
CA ASP A 12 -5.85 8.86 -1.18
C ASP A 12 -4.53 8.98 -1.97
N LEU A 13 -3.49 8.26 -1.54
CA LEU A 13 -2.21 8.20 -2.24
C LEU A 13 -2.36 7.61 -3.65
N ALA A 14 -3.14 6.55 -3.79
CA ALA A 14 -3.43 5.92 -5.07
C ALA A 14 -4.15 6.90 -6.02
N ASN A 15 -5.16 7.60 -5.52
CA ASN A 15 -5.90 8.61 -6.27
C ASN A 15 -5.03 9.82 -6.65
N ALA A 16 -4.21 10.32 -5.73
CA ALA A 16 -3.27 11.41 -5.97
C ALA A 16 -2.22 11.08 -7.04
N ARG A 17 -1.87 9.79 -7.18
CA ARG A 17 -0.94 9.27 -8.19
C ARG A 17 -1.64 8.75 -9.45
N GLY A 18 -2.98 8.71 -9.46
CA GLY A 18 -3.77 8.17 -10.59
C GLY A 18 -3.61 6.67 -10.82
N VAL A 19 -3.32 5.89 -9.77
CA VAL A 19 -3.10 4.44 -9.85
C VAL A 19 -4.24 3.66 -9.23
N GLU A 20 -4.55 2.48 -9.79
CA GLU A 20 -5.60 1.62 -9.26
C GLU A 20 -5.14 0.84 -8.02
N MET A 21 -5.99 0.81 -6.99
CA MET A 21 -5.81 0.01 -5.78
C MET A 21 -6.66 -1.27 -5.86
N THR A 22 -6.00 -2.41 -5.96
CA THR A 22 -6.61 -3.74 -5.89
C THR A 22 -6.32 -4.38 -4.54
N THR A 23 -7.33 -4.99 -3.93
CA THR A 23 -7.16 -5.78 -2.69
C THR A 23 -7.48 -7.24 -2.97
N VAL A 24 -6.61 -8.14 -2.48
CA VAL A 24 -6.76 -9.58 -2.60
C VAL A 24 -6.72 -10.16 -1.20
N GLU A 25 -7.84 -10.72 -0.76
CA GLU A 25 -7.96 -11.35 0.55
C GLU A 25 -7.25 -12.71 0.53
N GLY A 26 -6.32 -12.92 1.46
CA GLY A 26 -5.60 -14.18 1.62
C GLY A 26 -5.68 -14.65 3.07
N GLY A 27 -6.76 -15.35 3.43
CA GLY A 27 -6.95 -15.94 4.76
C GLY A 27 -6.75 -14.93 5.89
N SER A 28 -5.58 -14.98 6.53
CA SER A 28 -5.22 -14.12 7.67
C SER A 28 -4.72 -12.71 7.29
N HIS A 29 -4.30 -12.46 6.05
CA HIS A 29 -3.77 -11.16 5.62
C HIS A 29 -4.41 -10.67 4.31
N THR A 30 -4.56 -9.36 4.16
CA THR A 30 -5.05 -8.74 2.92
C THR A 30 -3.86 -8.22 2.11
N LYS A 31 -3.68 -8.73 0.89
CA LYS A 31 -2.68 -8.21 -0.04
C LYS A 31 -3.27 -6.99 -0.74
N ILE A 32 -2.54 -5.90 -0.76
CA ILE A 32 -2.93 -4.66 -1.44
C ILE A 32 -1.92 -4.42 -2.57
N THR A 33 -2.43 -4.25 -3.78
CA THR A 33 -1.64 -3.90 -4.96
C THR A 33 -2.09 -2.52 -5.42
N ILE A 34 -1.16 -1.57 -5.55
CA ILE A 34 -1.42 -0.20 -5.97
C ILE A 34 -0.50 0.09 -7.15
N GLY A 35 -1.03 0.01 -8.38
CA GLY A 35 -0.19 0.01 -9.59
C GLY A 35 0.92 -1.05 -9.51
N SER A 36 2.17 -0.61 -9.53
CA SER A 36 3.36 -1.47 -9.41
C SER A 36 3.74 -1.81 -7.96
N ALA A 37 3.16 -1.14 -6.96
CA ALA A 37 3.44 -1.38 -5.55
C ALA A 37 2.61 -2.56 -5.02
N ARG A 38 3.26 -3.53 -4.35
CA ARG A 38 2.59 -4.65 -3.68
C ARG A 38 2.94 -4.68 -2.21
N THR A 39 1.93 -4.65 -1.36
CA THR A 39 2.08 -4.72 0.10
C THR A 39 1.11 -5.71 0.71
N THR A 40 1.40 -6.20 1.91
CA THR A 40 0.52 -7.09 2.65
C THR A 40 0.16 -6.42 3.96
N VAL A 41 -1.14 -6.26 4.20
CA VAL A 41 -1.68 -5.62 5.40
C VAL A 41 -2.33 -6.71 6.26
N PRO A 42 -1.88 -6.90 7.50
CA PRO A 42 -2.51 -7.84 8.41
C PRO A 42 -3.89 -7.31 8.83
N ARG A 43 -4.89 -8.21 8.94
CA ARG A 43 -6.29 -7.87 9.23
C ARG A 43 -6.54 -7.66 10.73
N HIS A 44 -5.73 -6.83 11.36
CA HIS A 44 -5.95 -6.41 12.74
C HIS A 44 -6.68 -5.07 12.76
N ALA A 45 -7.64 -4.91 13.68
CA ALA A 45 -8.36 -3.63 13.84
C ALA A 45 -7.39 -2.47 14.14
N GLU A 46 -6.30 -2.78 14.85
CA GLU A 46 -5.17 -1.89 15.08
C GLU A 46 -3.89 -2.42 14.44
N VAL A 47 -3.33 -1.62 13.54
CA VAL A 47 -2.00 -1.84 12.98
C VAL A 47 -1.02 -0.99 13.77
N ASN A 48 0.13 -1.58 14.14
CA ASN A 48 1.20 -0.85 14.78
C ASN A 48 1.60 0.36 13.91
N GLU A 49 1.74 1.53 14.52
CA GLU A 49 2.01 2.78 13.78
C GLU A 49 3.31 2.71 12.98
N LEU A 50 4.32 1.98 13.47
CA LEU A 50 5.57 1.76 12.76
C LEU A 50 5.33 0.95 11.48
N THR A 51 4.53 -0.11 11.58
CA THR A 51 4.15 -0.94 10.42
C THR A 51 3.34 -0.14 9.41
N ALA A 52 2.35 0.62 9.87
CA ALA A 52 1.51 1.45 9.00
C ALA A 52 2.33 2.53 8.26
N ARG A 53 3.23 3.21 8.97
CA ARG A 53 4.17 4.18 8.36
C ARG A 53 5.13 3.51 7.38
N GLY A 54 5.62 2.31 7.72
CA GLY A 54 6.47 1.51 6.83
C GLY A 54 5.77 1.14 5.53
N ILE A 55 4.50 0.73 5.59
CA ILE A 55 3.69 0.41 4.41
C ILE A 55 3.48 1.64 3.54
N LEU A 56 3.09 2.78 4.13
CA LEU A 56 2.89 4.03 3.38
C LEU A 56 4.17 4.46 2.65
N ARG A 57 5.31 4.46 3.35
CA ARG A 57 6.61 4.80 2.76
C ARG A 57 7.03 3.81 1.68
N HIS A 58 6.78 2.52 1.88
CA HIS A 58 7.07 1.49 0.88
C HIS A 58 6.27 1.71 -0.39
N VAL A 59 4.96 1.98 -0.27
CA VAL A 59 4.09 2.27 -1.41
C VAL A 59 4.54 3.56 -2.10
N GLU A 60 4.80 4.63 -1.35
CA GLU A 60 5.30 5.89 -1.91
C GLU A 60 6.61 5.70 -2.68
N THR A 61 7.56 4.94 -2.13
CA THR A 61 8.84 4.63 -2.79
C THR A 61 8.62 3.79 -4.03
N ALA A 62 7.75 2.77 -3.97
CA ALA A 62 7.44 1.91 -5.11
C ALA A 62 6.72 2.67 -6.24
N LEU A 63 5.85 3.62 -5.90
CA LEU A 63 5.18 4.51 -6.85
C LEU A 63 6.09 5.62 -7.39
N ALA A 64 7.13 6.03 -6.65
CA ALA A 64 8.14 6.96 -7.14
C ALA A 64 9.21 6.28 -8.00
N GLY A 65 9.49 5.00 -7.76
CA GLY A 65 10.52 4.22 -8.47
C GLY A 65 10.13 3.77 -9.88
N THR A 66 8.86 3.92 -10.29
CA THR A 66 8.41 3.54 -11.65
C THR A 66 8.75 4.59 -12.73
N GLU A 67 9.44 5.68 -12.38
CA GLU A 67 9.97 6.67 -13.33
C GLU A 67 11.45 6.44 -13.71
N SER A 68 12.06 5.30 -13.34
CA SER A 68 13.40 4.94 -13.82
C SER A 68 13.40 3.54 -14.44
N GLY A 69 13.57 3.49 -15.76
CA GLY A 69 13.74 2.25 -16.50
C GLY A 69 15.04 1.53 -16.16
N ASN A 70 15.01 0.20 -16.30
CA ASN A 70 16.09 -0.70 -16.72
C ASN A 70 15.38 -2.05 -16.99
N ALA A 71 15.25 -2.62 -18.20
CA ALA A 71 16.07 -2.56 -19.40
C ALA A 71 17.56 -2.75 -19.10
N GLU A 72 17.92 -3.92 -18.59
CA GLU A 72 19.04 -4.79 -19.02
C GLU A 72 19.28 -5.90 -18.00
#